data_AF-A0A382ZDZ8-F1
#
_entry.id   AF-A0A382ZDZ8-F1
#
_cell.length_a   1.000
_cell.length_b   1.000
_cell.length_c   1.000
_cell.angle_alpha   90.00
_cell.angle_beta   90.00
_cell.angle_gamma   90.00
#
_symmetry.space_group_name_H-M   'P 1'
#
loop_
_entity.id
_entity.type
_entity.pdbx_description
1 polymer ?
#
loop_
_entity_poly.entity_id
_entity_poly.type
_entity_poly.pdbx_seq_one_letter_code
_entity_poly.pdbx_strand_id
1 'polypeptide(L)'
;RALEAGSLYLVDSGGQYLDGTTDVTRTVSIGTPTAEYRDRFTRVLKGHIALARARFPTGTTGAQLDGLARQFLWQAGLDYDHGTGHGVGAYLNVHEGPQRISKHPSQAALEPGMIISNEPGYYKTGAYGIRIENLVTIVAATGIKGAERPTLAFETLTLAPIDRALVDEALMNDEEVDWLDAYHASVSERLAPELAPWPDVAEWLAGAAAPLNRVPA
;
A
#
# COMPACT_ATOMS: atom_id res chain seq x y z
N ARG A 1 24.24 3.26 -7.69
CA ARG A 1 25.07 2.77 -6.56
C ARG A 1 24.93 1.26 -6.52
N ALA A 2 25.96 0.51 -6.13
CA ALA A 2 25.81 -0.92 -5.85
C ALA A 2 24.88 -1.12 -4.63
N LEU A 3 24.08 -2.18 -4.64
CA LEU A 3 23.26 -2.54 -3.48
C LEU A 3 24.17 -3.18 -2.43
N GLU A 4 24.14 -2.66 -1.21
CA GLU A 4 24.99 -3.08 -0.10
C GLU A 4 24.16 -3.78 0.98
N ALA A 5 24.71 -4.82 1.61
CA ALA A 5 24.06 -5.44 2.76
C ALA A 5 23.87 -4.42 3.90
N GLY A 6 22.72 -4.47 4.57
CA GLY A 6 22.31 -3.50 5.59
C GLY A 6 21.69 -2.21 5.03
N SER A 7 21.41 -2.14 3.73
CA SER A 7 20.72 -1.01 3.10
C SER A 7 19.26 -1.33 2.75
N LEU A 8 18.47 -0.29 2.48
CA LEU A 8 17.16 -0.41 1.87
C LEU A 8 17.27 -0.16 0.37
N TYR A 9 16.51 -0.93 -0.41
CA TYR A 9 16.28 -0.67 -1.83
C TYR A 9 14.81 -0.33 -2.04
N LEU A 10 14.56 0.87 -2.56
CA LEU A 10 13.25 1.33 -2.98
C LEU A 10 13.21 1.28 -4.51
N VAL A 11 12.25 0.55 -5.06
CA VAL A 11 11.93 0.53 -6.49
C VAL A 11 10.52 1.04 -6.67
N ASP A 12 10.41 2.04 -7.53
CA ASP A 12 9.17 2.65 -7.98
C ASP A 12 9.13 2.54 -9.49
N SER A 13 8.11 1.87 -10.00
CA SER A 13 8.04 1.52 -11.40
C SER A 13 6.62 1.27 -11.85
N GLY A 14 6.39 1.54 -13.13
CA GLY A 14 5.13 1.33 -13.80
C GLY A 14 5.33 0.94 -15.26
N GLY A 15 4.25 0.50 -15.88
CA GLY A 15 4.20 0.10 -17.28
C GLY A 15 2.92 0.57 -17.95
N GLN A 16 2.97 0.65 -19.27
CA GLN A 16 1.83 0.99 -20.13
C GLN A 16 1.48 -0.21 -20.98
N TYR A 17 0.22 -0.62 -20.92
CA TYR A 17 -0.32 -1.78 -21.62
C TYR A 17 -1.63 -1.37 -22.29
N LEU A 18 -2.04 -2.12 -23.32
CA LEU A 18 -3.28 -1.83 -24.05
C LEU A 18 -4.52 -1.85 -23.14
N ASP A 19 -4.43 -2.56 -22.03
CA ASP A 19 -5.46 -2.78 -21.02
C ASP A 19 -5.28 -1.95 -19.75
N GLY A 20 -4.22 -1.12 -19.65
CA GLY A 20 -4.09 -0.23 -18.49
C GLY A 20 -2.71 0.39 -18.28
N THR A 21 -2.64 1.15 -17.18
CA THR A 21 -1.43 1.79 -16.67
C THR A 21 -1.17 1.25 -15.27
N THR A 22 0.08 0.87 -14.98
CA THR A 22 0.46 0.39 -13.64
C THR A 22 1.38 1.40 -12.94
N ASP A 23 1.29 1.42 -11.62
CA ASP A 23 2.21 2.12 -10.73
C ASP A 23 2.38 1.31 -9.45
N VAL A 24 3.63 1.05 -9.07
CA VAL A 24 3.94 0.24 -7.89
C VAL A 24 5.31 0.59 -7.33
N THR A 25 5.30 0.93 -6.05
CA THR A 25 6.50 1.06 -5.23
C THR A 25 6.60 -0.07 -4.20
N ARG A 26 7.79 -0.67 -4.10
CA ARG A 26 8.19 -1.54 -3.00
C ARG A 26 9.52 -1.08 -2.42
N THR A 27 9.61 -1.14 -1.09
CA THR A 27 10.86 -1.01 -0.37
C THR A 27 11.23 -2.36 0.22
N VAL A 28 12.44 -2.83 -0.03
CA VAL A 28 12.94 -4.13 0.43
C VAL A 28 14.26 -3.96 1.19
N SER A 29 14.52 -4.86 2.14
CA SER A 29 15.78 -4.92 2.86
C SER A 29 16.82 -5.71 2.08
N ILE A 30 18.01 -5.15 1.90
CA ILE A 30 19.17 -5.88 1.40
C ILE A 30 19.90 -6.46 2.62
N GLY A 31 19.60 -7.70 2.98
CA GLY A 31 20.11 -8.34 4.21
C GLY A 31 19.27 -7.98 5.44
N THR A 32 19.87 -7.98 6.64
CA THR A 32 19.14 -7.76 7.90
C THR A 32 18.83 -6.27 8.12
N PRO A 33 17.55 -5.87 8.28
CA PRO A 33 17.20 -4.48 8.52
C PRO A 33 17.47 -4.07 9.97
N THR A 34 17.76 -2.78 10.16
CA THR A 34 17.90 -2.18 11.49
C THR A 34 16.55 -2.00 12.19
N ALA A 35 16.56 -1.82 13.51
CA ALA A 35 15.35 -1.50 14.27
C ALA A 35 14.70 -0.19 13.80
N GLU A 36 15.49 0.82 13.41
CA GLU A 36 14.94 2.07 12.85
C GLU A 36 14.22 1.82 11.52
N TYR A 37 14.80 1.00 10.62
CA TYR A 37 14.15 0.66 9.35
C TYR A 37 12.81 -0.03 9.58
N ARG A 38 12.76 -0.98 10.52
CA ARG A 38 11.53 -1.69 10.87
C ARG A 38 10.47 -0.77 11.45
N ASP A 39 10.82 0.11 12.40
CA ASP A 39 9.85 1.07 12.96
C ASP A 39 9.29 2.01 11.88
N ARG A 40 10.16 2.63 11.06
CA ARG A 40 9.72 3.58 10.03
C ARG A 40 8.89 2.91 8.95
N PHE A 41 9.31 1.72 8.50
CA PHE A 41 8.57 0.94 7.51
C PHE A 41 7.21 0.53 8.02
N THR A 42 7.13 0.05 9.26
CA THR A 42 5.87 -0.40 9.85
C THR A 42 4.89 0.75 10.02
N ARG A 43 5.34 1.97 10.36
CA ARG A 43 4.47 3.16 10.41
C ARG A 43 3.91 3.52 9.03
N VAL A 44 4.74 3.46 7.98
CA VAL A 44 4.30 3.64 6.60
C VAL A 44 3.28 2.57 6.21
N LEU A 45 3.56 1.30 6.54
CA LEU A 45 2.66 0.18 6.29
C LEU A 45 1.32 0.34 7.00
N LYS A 46 1.30 0.73 8.28
CA LYS A 46 0.07 1.01 9.01
C LYS A 46 -0.76 2.10 8.34
N GLY A 47 -0.11 3.15 7.83
CA GLY A 47 -0.76 4.17 7.02
C GLY A 47 -1.40 3.61 5.75
N HIS A 48 -0.65 2.79 5.01
CA HIS A 48 -1.13 2.12 3.80
C HIS A 48 -2.35 1.23 4.09
N ILE A 49 -2.29 0.44 5.16
CA ILE A 49 -3.34 -0.47 5.61
C ILE A 49 -4.59 0.32 6.04
N ALA A 50 -4.42 1.37 6.84
CA ALA A 50 -5.54 2.19 7.32
C ALA A 50 -6.33 2.81 6.17
N LEU A 51 -5.63 3.26 5.11
CA LEU A 51 -6.29 3.75 3.92
C LEU A 51 -6.94 2.61 3.12
N ALA A 52 -6.24 1.51 2.89
CA ALA A 52 -6.76 0.36 2.13
C ALA A 52 -8.02 -0.26 2.77
N ARG A 53 -8.15 -0.19 4.09
CA ARG A 53 -9.31 -0.71 4.85
C ARG A 53 -10.43 0.31 5.03
N ALA A 54 -10.24 1.55 4.60
CA ALA A 54 -11.19 2.62 4.85
C ALA A 54 -12.56 2.32 4.22
N ARG A 55 -13.61 2.55 5.01
CA ARG A 55 -14.99 2.62 4.53
C ARG A 55 -15.47 4.05 4.74
N PHE A 56 -15.98 4.68 3.69
CA PHE A 56 -16.29 6.12 3.70
C PHE A 56 -17.58 6.41 2.94
N PRO A 57 -18.37 7.42 3.34
CA PRO A 57 -19.64 7.71 2.68
C PRO A 57 -19.42 8.28 1.26
N THR A 58 -20.38 8.05 0.37
CA THR A 58 -20.40 8.71 -0.95
C THR A 58 -20.34 10.23 -0.80
N GLY A 59 -19.58 10.89 -1.68
CA GLY A 59 -19.31 12.34 -1.62
C GLY A 59 -18.04 12.71 -0.85
N THR A 60 -17.37 11.74 -0.21
CA THR A 60 -16.07 11.96 0.42
C THR A 60 -15.00 12.29 -0.63
N THR A 61 -14.20 13.33 -0.39
CA THR A 61 -13.05 13.70 -1.22
C THR A 61 -11.78 13.06 -0.65
N GLY A 62 -10.76 12.84 -1.49
CA GLY A 62 -9.52 12.20 -1.02
C GLY A 62 -8.76 13.01 0.02
N ALA A 63 -8.94 14.34 0.10
CA ALA A 63 -8.33 15.16 1.15
C ALA A 63 -8.82 14.79 2.56
N GLN A 64 -10.04 14.28 2.68
CA GLN A 64 -10.61 13.83 3.96
C GLN A 64 -10.03 12.48 4.42
N LEU A 65 -9.39 11.73 3.51
CA LEU A 65 -8.80 10.42 3.80
C LEU A 65 -7.28 10.48 3.99
N ASP A 66 -6.60 11.53 3.52
CA ASP A 66 -5.13 11.68 3.57
C ASP A 66 -4.56 11.55 4.99
N GLY A 67 -5.27 12.05 6.01
CA GLY A 67 -4.85 11.91 7.41
C GLY A 67 -4.77 10.47 7.91
N LEU A 68 -5.55 9.54 7.34
CA LEU A 68 -5.54 8.11 7.72
C LEU A 68 -4.17 7.48 7.48
N ALA A 69 -3.51 7.84 6.39
CA ALA A 69 -2.22 7.30 6.02
C ALA A 69 -1.05 7.94 6.80
N ARG A 70 -1.24 9.16 7.31
CA ARG A 70 -0.19 9.93 7.99
C ARG A 70 -0.14 9.73 9.49
N GLN A 71 -1.27 9.44 10.13
CA GLN A 71 -1.41 9.50 11.59
C GLN A 71 -0.36 8.69 12.36
N PHE A 72 0.11 7.55 11.83
CA PHE A 72 1.11 6.70 12.50
C PHE A 72 2.54 7.25 12.43
N LEU A 73 2.86 8.02 11.40
CA LEU A 73 4.09 8.80 11.31
C LEU A 73 3.98 10.03 12.21
N TRP A 74 2.84 10.73 12.21
CA TRP A 74 2.61 11.90 13.06
C TRP A 74 2.74 11.58 14.55
N GLN A 75 2.27 10.40 14.99
CA GLN A 75 2.47 9.93 16.37
C GLN A 75 3.95 9.81 16.79
N ALA A 76 4.86 9.67 15.82
CA ALA A 76 6.30 9.66 16.03
C ALA A 76 6.99 11.00 15.70
N GLY A 77 6.23 12.06 15.42
CA GLY A 77 6.77 13.36 14.99
C GLY A 77 7.38 13.36 13.58
N LEU A 78 6.91 12.46 12.70
CA LEU A 78 7.39 12.29 11.33
C LEU A 78 6.27 12.60 10.33
N ASP A 79 6.64 12.85 9.06
CA ASP A 79 5.71 13.01 7.95
C ASP A 79 6.42 12.70 6.61
N TYR A 80 5.70 12.84 5.50
CA TYR A 80 6.23 12.81 4.13
C TYR A 80 5.69 13.98 3.29
N ASP A 81 6.53 14.50 2.40
CA ASP A 81 6.30 15.77 1.68
C ASP A 81 5.65 15.60 0.29
N HIS A 82 4.85 14.55 0.11
CA HIS A 82 4.03 14.33 -1.09
C HIS A 82 2.58 13.97 -0.71
N GLY A 83 1.69 13.90 -1.70
CA GLY A 83 0.32 13.39 -1.52
C GLY A 83 0.32 11.90 -1.18
N THR A 84 -0.73 11.39 -0.55
CA THR A 84 -0.88 9.96 -0.27
C THR A 84 -1.26 9.15 -1.52
N GLY A 85 -1.82 9.80 -2.54
CA GLY A 85 -2.02 9.18 -3.84
C GLY A 85 -2.64 10.11 -4.88
N HIS A 86 -2.61 9.67 -6.13
CA HIS A 86 -3.13 10.34 -7.32
C HIS A 86 -3.99 9.40 -8.15
N GLY A 87 -4.91 9.93 -8.94
CA GLY A 87 -5.66 9.11 -9.89
C GLY A 87 -4.74 8.54 -10.98
N VAL A 88 -5.17 7.45 -11.60
CA VAL A 88 -4.43 6.75 -12.66
C VAL A 88 -5.36 6.51 -13.84
N GLY A 89 -4.93 6.93 -15.05
CA GLY A 89 -5.69 6.74 -16.27
C GLY A 89 -5.54 5.33 -16.84
N ALA A 90 -6.52 4.87 -17.62
CA ALA A 90 -6.47 3.56 -18.29
C ALA A 90 -5.73 3.66 -19.62
N TYR A 91 -4.49 3.16 -19.68
CA TYR A 91 -3.57 3.31 -20.82
C TYR A 91 -3.34 4.80 -21.18
N LEU A 92 -3.24 5.63 -20.14
CA LEU A 92 -3.10 7.08 -20.22
C LEU A 92 -2.10 7.57 -19.18
N ASN A 93 -2.25 8.78 -18.68
CA ASN A 93 -1.34 9.36 -17.71
C ASN A 93 -1.36 8.56 -16.41
N VAL A 94 -0.18 8.20 -15.90
CA VAL A 94 -0.06 7.57 -14.58
C VAL A 94 -0.49 8.53 -13.45
N HIS A 95 -0.28 9.83 -13.64
CA HIS A 95 -0.84 10.89 -12.80
C HIS A 95 -2.05 11.53 -13.49
N GLU A 96 -3.25 11.11 -13.15
CA GLU A 96 -4.50 11.59 -13.72
C GLU A 96 -5.41 12.22 -12.65
N GLY A 97 -5.82 13.47 -12.88
CA GLY A 97 -6.81 14.15 -12.03
C GLY A 97 -8.25 13.95 -12.55
N PRO A 98 -9.25 14.48 -11.85
CA PRO A 98 -9.14 15.42 -10.73
C PRO A 98 -9.05 14.78 -9.34
N GLN A 99 -9.34 13.49 -9.19
CA GLN A 99 -9.27 12.76 -7.93
C GLN A 99 -7.82 12.56 -7.47
N ARG A 100 -7.60 12.72 -6.16
CA ARG A 100 -6.32 12.49 -5.48
C ARG A 100 -6.55 12.39 -3.98
N ILE A 101 -5.65 11.73 -3.26
CA ILE A 101 -5.60 11.70 -1.80
C ILE A 101 -4.38 12.51 -1.39
N SER A 102 -4.60 13.74 -0.90
CA SER A 102 -3.51 14.64 -0.55
C SER A 102 -3.98 15.68 0.45
N LYS A 103 -3.03 16.31 1.18
CA LYS A 103 -3.29 17.51 2.00
C LYS A 103 -3.95 18.64 1.20
N HIS A 104 -3.70 18.71 -0.11
CA HIS A 104 -4.28 19.75 -0.97
C HIS A 104 -5.75 19.44 -1.25
N PRO A 105 -6.68 20.35 -0.91
CA PRO A 105 -8.11 20.11 -1.07
C PRO A 105 -8.47 19.85 -2.54
N SER A 106 -9.23 18.80 -2.79
CA SER A 106 -9.86 18.54 -4.08
C SER A 106 -11.37 18.70 -3.92
N GLN A 107 -12.04 19.26 -4.92
CA GLN A 107 -13.50 19.31 -4.98
C GLN A 107 -14.10 18.04 -5.62
N ALA A 108 -13.25 17.17 -6.19
CA ALA A 108 -13.69 15.90 -6.74
C ALA A 108 -13.97 14.89 -5.63
N ALA A 109 -15.22 14.44 -5.55
CA ALA A 109 -15.57 13.28 -4.74
C ALA A 109 -14.95 12.01 -5.33
N LEU A 110 -14.65 11.05 -4.45
CA LEU A 110 -14.26 9.71 -4.85
C LEU A 110 -15.51 8.92 -5.26
N GLU A 111 -15.49 8.34 -6.45
CA GLU A 111 -16.62 7.62 -7.04
C GLU A 111 -16.24 6.20 -7.47
N PRO A 112 -17.19 5.25 -7.49
CA PRO A 112 -16.93 3.89 -7.96
C PRO A 112 -16.27 3.83 -9.35
N GLY A 113 -15.26 2.96 -9.49
CA GLY A 113 -14.51 2.76 -10.73
C GLY A 113 -13.32 3.70 -10.91
N MET A 114 -13.20 4.77 -10.12
CA MET A 114 -11.97 5.57 -10.09
C MET A 114 -10.80 4.74 -9.54
N ILE A 115 -9.67 4.79 -10.25
CA ILE A 115 -8.40 4.17 -9.83
C ILE A 115 -7.53 5.26 -9.20
N ILE A 116 -6.88 4.93 -8.08
CA ILE A 116 -6.01 5.83 -7.33
C ILE A 116 -4.84 5.05 -6.71
N SER A 117 -3.66 5.68 -6.62
CA SER A 117 -2.56 5.13 -5.83
C SER A 117 -2.84 5.26 -4.32
N ASN A 118 -2.30 4.34 -3.53
CA ASN A 118 -2.21 4.38 -2.07
C ASN A 118 -0.75 4.17 -1.71
N GLU A 119 -0.02 5.27 -1.52
CA GLU A 119 1.44 5.30 -1.58
C GLU A 119 2.12 6.11 -0.45
N PRO A 120 1.75 5.95 0.83
CA PRO A 120 2.44 6.64 1.91
C PRO A 120 3.95 6.31 1.93
N GLY A 121 4.74 7.26 2.42
CA GLY A 121 6.19 7.13 2.47
C GLY A 121 6.84 7.76 3.70
N TYR A 122 8.15 7.62 3.78
CA TYR A 122 9.01 8.30 4.75
C TYR A 122 10.42 8.43 4.18
N TYR A 123 11.03 9.60 4.33
CA TYR A 123 12.37 9.88 3.80
C TYR A 123 13.25 10.53 4.85
N LYS A 124 14.36 9.87 5.19
CA LYS A 124 15.39 10.42 6.08
C LYS A 124 16.50 10.99 5.22
N THR A 125 16.60 12.33 5.17
CA THR A 125 17.56 13.06 4.34
C THR A 125 18.98 12.53 4.52
N GLY A 126 19.65 12.23 3.40
CA GLY A 126 21.02 11.72 3.40
C GLY A 126 21.19 10.27 3.86
N ALA A 127 20.09 9.54 4.14
CA ALA A 127 20.14 8.17 4.65
C ALA A 127 19.36 7.18 3.77
N TYR A 128 18.02 7.17 3.85
CA TYR A 128 17.18 6.19 3.17
C TYR A 128 15.77 6.71 2.93
N GLY A 129 15.02 6.01 2.08
CA GLY A 129 13.61 6.26 1.79
C GLY A 129 12.79 4.98 1.86
N ILE A 130 11.51 5.14 2.20
CA ILE A 130 10.51 4.08 2.25
C ILE A 130 9.27 4.59 1.55
N ARG A 131 8.68 3.77 0.70
CA ARG A 131 7.30 3.93 0.21
C ARG A 131 6.70 2.56 -0.07
N ILE A 132 5.41 2.45 0.19
CA ILE A 132 4.61 1.25 -0.06
C ILE A 132 3.40 1.68 -0.85
N GLU A 133 3.35 1.24 -2.11
CA GLU A 133 2.35 1.72 -3.05
C GLU A 133 1.60 0.58 -3.72
N ASN A 134 0.28 0.70 -3.72
CA ASN A 134 -0.60 -0.11 -4.54
C ASN A 134 -1.57 0.82 -5.27
N LEU A 135 -1.98 0.42 -6.47
CA LEU A 135 -3.19 0.93 -7.07
C LEU A 135 -4.40 0.25 -6.42
N VAL A 136 -5.41 1.06 -6.14
CA VAL A 136 -6.71 0.62 -5.65
C VAL A 136 -7.80 1.22 -6.53
N THR A 137 -8.91 0.49 -6.68
CA THR A 137 -10.13 1.00 -7.29
C THR A 137 -11.19 1.24 -6.23
N ILE A 138 -12.02 2.26 -6.42
CA ILE A 138 -13.12 2.57 -5.51
C ILE A 138 -14.33 1.71 -5.88
N VAL A 139 -14.93 1.08 -4.87
CA VAL A 139 -16.09 0.19 -5.04
C VAL A 139 -17.17 0.52 -4.01
N ALA A 140 -18.40 0.07 -4.27
CA ALA A 140 -19.45 0.10 -3.26
C ALA A 140 -19.09 -0.86 -2.11
N ALA A 141 -19.10 -0.38 -0.87
CA ALA A 141 -18.85 -1.22 0.29
C ALA A 141 -20.04 -2.15 0.53
N THR A 142 -19.77 -3.44 0.72
CA THR A 142 -20.79 -4.46 1.00
C THR A 142 -20.68 -4.97 2.44
N GLY A 143 -21.72 -5.66 2.92
CA GLY A 143 -21.71 -6.37 4.20
C GLY A 143 -21.80 -5.48 5.46
N ILE A 144 -22.17 -4.21 5.33
CA ILE A 144 -22.34 -3.31 6.49
C ILE A 144 -23.77 -3.43 7.03
N LYS A 145 -23.97 -4.27 8.06
CA LYS A 145 -25.26 -4.40 8.74
C LYS A 145 -25.63 -3.08 9.42
N GLY A 146 -26.80 -2.53 9.06
CA GLY A 146 -27.32 -1.30 9.66
C GLY A 146 -26.74 0.00 9.09
N ALA A 147 -26.10 -0.02 7.92
CA ALA A 147 -25.62 1.20 7.28
C ALA A 147 -26.79 2.17 6.97
N GLU A 148 -26.67 3.41 7.44
CA GLU A 148 -27.65 4.48 7.18
C GLU A 148 -27.34 5.32 5.93
N ARG A 149 -26.19 5.09 5.28
CA ARG A 149 -25.74 5.84 4.10
C ARG A 149 -25.04 4.94 3.08
N PRO A 150 -25.13 5.27 1.77
CA PRO A 150 -24.26 4.68 0.76
C PRO A 150 -22.79 4.85 1.16
N THR A 151 -22.08 3.73 1.21
CA THR A 151 -20.70 3.65 1.69
C THR A 151 -19.83 3.03 0.60
N LEU A 152 -18.64 3.57 0.44
CA LEU A 152 -17.61 3.17 -0.50
C LEU A 152 -16.45 2.52 0.26
N ALA A 153 -15.64 1.74 -0.45
CA ALA A 153 -14.42 1.10 0.02
C ALA A 153 -13.39 1.06 -1.12
N PHE A 154 -12.19 0.60 -0.79
CA PHE A 154 -11.14 0.33 -1.78
C PHE A 154 -11.04 -1.18 -2.04
N GLU A 155 -10.75 -1.53 -3.30
CA GLU A 155 -10.32 -2.86 -3.72
C GLU A 155 -8.91 -2.76 -4.32
N THR A 156 -7.99 -3.59 -3.86
CA THR A 156 -6.58 -3.56 -4.31
C THR A 156 -6.41 -4.18 -5.69
N LEU A 157 -5.81 -3.43 -6.61
CA LEU A 157 -5.44 -3.90 -7.95
C LEU A 157 -4.04 -4.51 -7.97
N THR A 158 -3.07 -3.86 -7.32
CA THR A 158 -1.66 -4.27 -7.35
C THR A 158 -1.42 -5.55 -6.56
N LEU A 159 -0.83 -6.55 -7.23
CA LEU A 159 -0.43 -7.83 -6.64
C LEU A 159 1.09 -7.96 -6.56
N ALA A 160 1.67 -7.52 -5.44
CA ALA A 160 3.09 -7.72 -5.17
C ALA A 160 3.34 -7.85 -3.67
N PRO A 161 4.10 -8.84 -3.19
CA PRO A 161 4.33 -9.01 -1.77
C PRO A 161 5.01 -7.77 -1.15
N ILE A 162 4.75 -7.56 0.14
CA ILE A 162 5.35 -6.50 0.95
C ILE A 162 6.41 -7.16 1.83
N ASP A 163 7.61 -6.59 1.91
CA ASP A 163 8.74 -7.22 2.60
C ASP A 163 8.50 -7.38 4.10
N ARG A 164 8.24 -8.61 4.52
CA ARG A 164 7.96 -9.00 5.91
C ARG A 164 9.18 -8.80 6.83
N ALA A 165 10.40 -8.80 6.29
CA ALA A 165 11.59 -8.55 7.09
C ALA A 165 11.63 -7.13 7.66
N LEU A 166 10.92 -6.19 7.05
CA LEU A 166 10.83 -4.79 7.49
C LEU A 166 9.66 -4.53 8.45
N VAL A 167 8.84 -5.54 8.75
CA VAL A 167 7.70 -5.39 9.65
C VAL A 167 8.14 -5.58 11.10
N ASP A 168 7.81 -4.62 11.96
CA ASP A 168 7.88 -4.71 13.41
C ASP A 168 6.50 -5.12 13.94
N GLU A 169 6.33 -6.42 14.17
CA GLU A 169 5.05 -6.99 14.61
C GLU A 169 4.57 -6.39 15.93
N ALA A 170 5.47 -5.91 16.80
CA ALA A 170 5.11 -5.28 18.07
C ALA A 170 4.41 -3.91 17.89
N LEU A 171 4.51 -3.29 16.71
CA LEU A 171 3.81 -2.05 16.38
C LEU A 171 2.46 -2.29 15.70
N MET A 172 2.16 -3.52 15.29
CA MET A 172 0.92 -3.87 14.59
C MET A 172 -0.15 -4.37 15.57
N ASN A 173 -1.41 -4.10 15.23
CA ASN A 173 -2.54 -4.78 15.88
C ASN A 173 -2.99 -6.00 15.06
N ASP A 174 -3.82 -6.84 15.67
CA ASP A 174 -4.31 -8.08 15.05
C ASP A 174 -4.98 -7.83 13.69
N GLU A 175 -5.78 -6.77 13.57
CA GLU A 175 -6.49 -6.49 12.32
C GLU A 175 -5.55 -6.04 11.18
N GLU A 176 -4.43 -5.41 11.51
CA GLU A 176 -3.40 -5.03 10.54
C GLU A 176 -2.57 -6.24 10.11
N VAL A 177 -2.27 -7.15 11.04
CA VAL A 177 -1.62 -8.44 10.74
C VAL A 177 -2.53 -9.29 9.85
N ASP A 178 -3.80 -9.43 10.23
CA ASP A 178 -4.82 -10.14 9.46
C ASP A 178 -4.95 -9.58 8.04
N TRP A 179 -4.90 -8.25 7.88
CA TRP A 179 -4.94 -7.62 6.56
C TRP A 179 -3.72 -7.98 5.72
N LEU A 180 -2.52 -7.95 6.29
CA LEU A 180 -1.29 -8.26 5.55
C LEU A 180 -1.27 -9.73 5.12
N ASP A 181 -1.61 -10.63 6.03
CA ASP A 181 -1.70 -12.07 5.76
C ASP A 181 -2.74 -12.35 4.65
N ALA A 182 -3.93 -11.72 4.72
CA ALA A 182 -4.97 -11.87 3.71
C ALA A 182 -4.55 -11.28 2.35
N TYR A 183 -3.87 -10.13 2.34
CA TYR A 183 -3.33 -9.52 1.13
C TYR A 183 -2.30 -10.46 0.48
N HIS A 184 -1.34 -10.98 1.25
CA HIS A 184 -0.32 -11.90 0.76
C HIS A 184 -0.89 -13.24 0.26
N ALA A 185 -1.91 -13.77 0.93
CA ALA A 185 -2.65 -14.93 0.46
C ALA A 185 -3.31 -14.66 -0.91
N SER A 186 -3.97 -13.50 -1.06
CA SER A 186 -4.58 -13.09 -2.33
C SER A 186 -3.55 -12.90 -3.45
N VAL A 187 -2.38 -12.31 -3.16
CA VAL A 187 -1.26 -12.21 -4.12
C VAL A 187 -0.84 -13.59 -4.61
N SER A 188 -0.63 -14.52 -3.67
CA SER A 188 -0.20 -15.89 -3.99
C SER A 188 -1.24 -16.62 -4.84
N GLU A 189 -2.51 -16.57 -4.42
CA GLU A 189 -3.62 -17.24 -5.12
C GLU A 189 -3.79 -16.70 -6.55
N ARG A 190 -3.82 -15.37 -6.71
CA ARG A 190 -4.10 -14.75 -8.01
C ARG A 190 -2.95 -14.85 -8.99
N LEU A 191 -1.70 -14.91 -8.51
CA LEU A 191 -0.53 -15.05 -9.39
C LEU A 191 -0.17 -16.52 -9.67
N ALA A 192 -0.67 -17.49 -8.90
CA ALA A 192 -0.32 -18.91 -9.07
C ALA A 192 -0.53 -19.44 -10.50
N PRO A 193 -1.64 -19.14 -11.21
CA PRO A 193 -1.81 -19.60 -12.60
C PRO A 193 -0.76 -19.02 -13.56
N GLU A 194 -0.40 -17.75 -13.39
CA GLU A 194 0.56 -17.04 -14.24
C GLU A 194 2.01 -17.48 -14.01
N LEU A 195 2.30 -17.96 -12.79
CA LEU A 195 3.63 -18.45 -12.39
C LEU A 195 3.83 -19.95 -12.66
N ALA A 196 2.85 -20.66 -13.21
CA ALA A 196 2.99 -22.08 -13.54
C ALA A 196 4.23 -22.42 -14.42
N PRO A 197 4.66 -21.56 -15.38
CA PRO A 197 5.90 -21.77 -16.13
C PRO A 197 7.20 -21.45 -15.36
N TRP A 198 7.12 -20.87 -14.15
CA TRP A 198 8.24 -20.30 -13.39
C TRP A 198 8.26 -20.84 -11.94
N PRO A 199 8.56 -22.14 -11.75
CA PRO A 199 8.44 -22.81 -10.45
C PRO A 199 9.34 -22.21 -9.35
N ASP A 200 10.52 -21.73 -9.71
CA ASP A 200 11.45 -21.03 -8.81
C ASP A 200 10.88 -19.69 -8.31
N VAL A 201 10.20 -18.96 -9.18
CA VAL A 201 9.48 -17.72 -8.82
C VAL A 201 8.28 -18.02 -7.95
N ALA A 202 7.55 -19.10 -8.24
CA ALA A 202 6.41 -19.54 -7.41
C ALA A 202 6.85 -19.93 -5.99
N GLU A 203 7.97 -20.66 -5.85
CA GLU A 203 8.57 -21.00 -4.56
C GLU A 203 9.02 -19.75 -3.81
N TRP A 204 9.69 -18.81 -4.49
CA TRP A 204 10.05 -17.53 -3.90
C TRP A 204 8.82 -16.76 -3.40
N LEU A 205 7.75 -16.69 -4.20
CA LEU A 205 6.54 -15.97 -3.82
C LEU A 205 5.88 -16.60 -2.59
N ALA A 206 5.81 -17.93 -2.50
CA ALA A 206 5.28 -18.63 -1.34
C ALA A 206 6.04 -18.26 -0.05
N GLY A 207 7.36 -18.08 -0.12
CA GLY A 207 8.17 -17.60 1.00
C GLY A 207 7.98 -16.10 1.28
N ALA A 208 7.92 -15.27 0.24
CA ALA A 208 7.76 -13.82 0.37
C ALA A 208 6.40 -13.42 0.94
N ALA A 209 5.35 -14.16 0.57
CA ALA A 209 3.95 -13.94 0.93
C ALA A 209 3.43 -14.91 2.02
N ALA A 210 4.34 -15.55 2.78
CA ALA A 210 3.92 -16.37 3.92
C ALA A 210 3.35 -15.49 5.06
N PRO A 211 2.41 -16.00 5.87
CA PRO A 211 1.88 -15.26 7.02
C PRO A 211 2.97 -14.76 7.97
N LEU A 212 2.70 -13.68 8.72
CA LEU A 212 3.57 -13.24 9.80
C LEU A 212 3.60 -14.27 10.94
N ASN A 213 4.73 -14.34 11.64
CA ASN A 213 4.92 -15.31 12.72
C ASN A 213 4.29 -14.76 14.00
N ARG A 214 2.98 -14.95 14.19
CA ARG A 214 2.30 -14.56 15.44
C ARG A 214 3.04 -15.13 16.63
N VAL A 215 3.64 -14.28 17.45
CA VAL A 215 4.01 -14.66 18.81
C VAL A 215 2.68 -14.70 19.59
N PRO A 216 2.21 -15.86 20.06
CA PRO A 216 1.02 -15.89 20.90
C PRO A 216 1.25 -15.00 22.11
N ALA A 217 0.29 -14.12 22.40
CA ALA A 217 0.30 -13.27 23.59
C ALA A 217 0.30 -14.10 24.89
#